data_AF-A0AAV2ESJ4-F1
#
_entry.id   AF-A0AAV2ESJ4-F1
#
_cell.length_a   1.000
_cell.length_b   1.000
_cell.length_c   1.000
_cell.angle_alpha   90.00
_cell.angle_beta   90.00
_cell.angle_gamma   90.00
#
_symmetry.space_group_name_H-M   'P 1'
#
loop_
_entity.id
_entity.type
_entity.pdbx_description
1 polymer ?
#
loop_
_entity_poly.entity_id
_entity_poly.type
_entity_poly.pdbx_seq_one_letter_code
_entity_poly.pdbx_strand_id
1 'polypeptide(L)'
;MEERSYQAQDITSKDLLSSDNTVVPVDFYEIAGDDSSEQKAITRKCIGKDQAKCSPAATVTLMYEPEININEDMMARLSLEEKQSIVESSPTKVFAIDPNTQQIASKWFCFL
;
A
#
# COMPACT_ATOMS: atom_id res chain seq x y z
N MET A 1 47.46 3.64 -22.81
CA MET A 1 46.68 2.59 -22.13
C MET A 1 45.23 2.93 -22.41
N GLU A 2 44.57 2.06 -23.17
CA GLU A 2 43.23 2.27 -23.72
C GLU A 2 42.17 2.06 -22.62
N GLU A 3 41.29 3.04 -22.41
CA GLU A 3 40.14 2.92 -21.52
C GLU A 3 39.19 1.87 -22.10
N ARG A 4 39.15 0.68 -21.48
CA ARG A 4 38.16 -0.35 -21.82
C ARG A 4 36.81 0.09 -21.24
N SER A 5 35.93 0.60 -22.11
CA SER A 5 34.53 0.87 -21.80
C SER A 5 33.83 -0.44 -21.40
N TYR A 6 33.33 -0.51 -20.16
CA TYR A 6 32.45 -1.58 -19.70
C TYR A 6 31.00 -1.16 -19.98
N GLN A 7 30.41 -1.71 -21.04
CA GLN A 7 28.99 -1.52 -21.33
C GLN A 7 28.24 -2.71 -20.73
N ALA A 8 27.65 -2.53 -19.55
CA ALA A 8 26.86 -3.55 -18.88
C ALA A 8 25.51 -3.73 -19.59
N GLN A 9 25.09 -4.98 -19.78
CA GLN A 9 23.77 -5.32 -20.29
C GLN A 9 22.84 -5.65 -19.11
N ASP A 10 21.64 -5.08 -19.12
CA ASP A 10 20.66 -5.27 -18.06
C ASP A 10 20.09 -6.70 -18.09
N ILE A 11 20.26 -7.45 -16.99
CA ILE A 11 19.65 -8.77 -16.76
C ILE A 11 18.49 -8.58 -15.78
N THR A 12 17.31 -9.06 -16.14
CA THR A 12 16.06 -8.90 -15.38
C THR A 12 15.46 -10.27 -15.03
N SER A 13 14.47 -10.27 -14.15
CA SER A 13 13.69 -11.47 -13.83
C SER A 13 13.06 -12.12 -15.07
N LYS A 14 12.80 -11.35 -16.14
CA LYS A 14 12.32 -11.87 -17.44
C LYS A 14 13.34 -12.78 -18.15
N ASP A 15 14.62 -12.67 -17.81
CA ASP A 15 15.68 -13.53 -18.35
C ASP A 15 15.79 -14.87 -17.60
N LEU A 16 14.99 -15.06 -16.52
CA LEU A 16 14.90 -16.34 -15.82
C LEU A 16 14.17 -17.36 -16.68
N LEU A 17 14.87 -18.44 -17.01
CA LEU A 17 14.31 -19.57 -17.74
C LEU A 17 13.75 -20.63 -16.78
N SER A 18 12.50 -21.01 -16.97
CA SER A 18 11.85 -22.11 -16.26
C SER A 18 11.74 -23.35 -17.14
N SER A 19 11.79 -24.54 -16.52
CA SER A 19 11.49 -25.80 -17.21
C SER A 19 9.99 -25.98 -17.50
N ASP A 20 9.13 -25.31 -16.74
CA ASP A 20 7.67 -25.25 -16.96
C ASP A 20 7.31 -23.86 -17.52
N ASN A 21 6.65 -23.85 -18.68
CA ASN A 21 6.28 -22.64 -19.43
C ASN A 21 5.12 -21.85 -18.79
N THR A 22 4.48 -22.38 -17.75
CA THR A 22 3.43 -21.65 -17.00
C THR A 22 4.00 -20.76 -15.90
N VAL A 23 5.28 -20.90 -15.56
CA VAL A 23 5.93 -20.16 -14.47
C VAL A 23 6.50 -18.86 -15.02
N VAL A 24 5.95 -17.74 -14.54
CA VAL A 24 6.42 -16.39 -14.87
C VAL A 24 6.74 -15.61 -13.59
N PRO A 25 7.82 -14.79 -13.58
CA PRO A 25 8.11 -13.90 -12.47
C PRO A 25 7.01 -12.85 -12.27
N VAL A 26 6.77 -12.45 -11.02
CA VAL A 26 5.84 -11.36 -10.65
C VAL A 26 6.67 -10.12 -10.32
N ASP A 27 6.93 -9.28 -11.34
CA ASP A 27 7.57 -7.94 -11.36
C ASP A 27 8.83 -7.67 -10.49
N PHE A 28 9.46 -6.49 -10.69
CA PHE A 28 10.45 -5.76 -9.84
C PHE A 28 11.94 -5.63 -10.28
N TYR A 29 12.56 -4.56 -9.73
CA TYR A 29 13.52 -3.59 -10.31
C TYR A 29 15.01 -3.96 -10.43
N GLU A 30 15.70 -3.15 -11.25
CA GLU A 30 17.12 -3.19 -11.64
C GLU A 30 18.09 -3.22 -10.45
N ILE A 31 18.96 -4.24 -10.42
CA ILE A 31 20.16 -4.26 -9.59
C ILE A 31 21.32 -4.59 -10.52
N ALA A 32 22.26 -3.65 -10.68
CA ALA A 32 23.43 -3.80 -11.51
C ALA A 32 24.50 -4.66 -10.81
N GLY A 33 24.91 -5.77 -11.44
CA GLY A 33 26.05 -6.58 -11.03
C GLY A 33 26.34 -7.71 -12.02
N ASP A 34 27.56 -7.75 -12.55
CA ASP A 34 28.04 -8.68 -13.58
C ASP A 34 28.93 -9.80 -12.98
N ASP A 35 28.67 -11.01 -13.45
CA ASP A 35 29.63 -12.07 -13.80
C ASP A 35 28.80 -13.16 -14.52
N SER A 36 29.22 -13.63 -15.71
CA SER A 36 28.58 -14.74 -16.43
C SER A 36 28.49 -15.97 -15.53
N SER A 37 27.32 -16.15 -14.94
CA SER A 37 27.06 -17.17 -13.96
C SER A 37 25.83 -17.94 -14.42
N GLU A 38 26.08 -19.12 -14.99
CA GLU A 38 25.03 -20.11 -15.18
C GLU A 38 24.58 -20.60 -13.80
N GLN A 39 23.62 -19.88 -13.22
CA GLN A 39 23.08 -20.19 -11.91
C GLN A 39 21.77 -20.95 -12.06
N LYS A 40 21.73 -22.15 -11.48
CA LYS A 40 20.49 -22.90 -11.34
C LYS A 40 19.91 -22.70 -9.95
N ALA A 41 18.80 -21.98 -9.86
CA ALA A 41 18.02 -21.88 -8.64
C ALA A 41 16.97 -23.02 -8.56
N ILE A 42 16.70 -23.49 -7.34
CA ILE A 42 15.63 -24.45 -7.07
C ILE A 42 14.60 -23.79 -6.17
N THR A 43 13.40 -23.56 -6.70
CA THR A 43 12.27 -23.04 -5.92
C THR A 43 11.59 -24.16 -5.15
N ARG A 44 11.36 -23.95 -3.85
CA ARG A 44 10.64 -24.88 -2.98
C ARG A 44 9.50 -24.16 -2.28
N LYS A 45 8.38 -24.87 -2.10
CA LYS A 45 7.27 -24.39 -1.27
C LYS A 45 7.77 -24.20 0.18
N CYS A 46 7.42 -23.08 0.77
CA CYS A 46 7.77 -22.70 2.13
C CYS A 46 6.64 -21.89 2.76
N ILE A 47 6.78 -21.56 4.05
CA ILE A 47 5.83 -20.72 4.79
C ILE A 47 6.46 -19.36 5.10
N GLY A 48 5.66 -18.29 5.06
CA GLY A 48 6.12 -16.92 5.37
C GLY A 48 6.72 -16.76 6.78
N LYS A 49 6.36 -17.65 7.71
CA LYS A 49 6.97 -17.69 9.06
C LYS A 49 8.45 -18.08 9.03
N ASP A 50 8.86 -18.95 8.11
CA ASP A 50 10.24 -19.44 8.05
C ASP A 50 11.16 -18.38 7.43
N GLN A 51 10.71 -17.78 6.31
CA GLN A 51 11.45 -16.74 5.59
C GLN A 51 10.49 -15.75 4.92
N ALA A 52 10.83 -14.45 4.96
CA ALA A 52 9.99 -13.37 4.45
C ALA A 52 9.64 -13.49 2.95
N LYS A 53 10.56 -14.02 2.11
CA LYS A 53 10.32 -14.28 0.68
C LYS A 53 9.18 -15.26 0.40
N CYS A 54 8.80 -16.04 1.41
CA CYS A 54 7.71 -17.02 1.35
C CYS A 54 6.37 -16.42 1.82
N SER A 55 6.33 -15.12 2.16
CA SER A 55 5.08 -14.44 2.46
C SER A 55 4.26 -14.27 1.18
N PRO A 56 3.03 -14.81 1.11
CA PRO A 56 2.16 -14.62 -0.05
C PRO A 56 1.50 -13.23 -0.07
N ALA A 57 1.55 -12.49 1.03
CA ALA A 57 0.99 -11.15 1.16
C ALA A 57 2.11 -10.15 1.45
N ALA A 58 2.07 -8.99 0.79
CA ALA A 58 2.98 -7.89 1.07
C ALA A 58 2.71 -7.28 2.46
N THR A 59 1.44 -7.06 2.79
CA THR A 59 0.98 -6.53 4.08
C THR A 59 -0.39 -7.09 4.42
N VAL A 60 -0.60 -7.50 5.67
CA VAL A 60 -1.93 -7.80 6.21
C VAL A 60 -2.13 -6.92 7.43
N THR A 61 -3.14 -6.05 7.40
CA THR A 61 -3.47 -5.14 8.50
C THR A 61 -4.95 -5.24 8.82
N LEU A 62 -5.29 -5.11 10.10
CA LEU A 62 -6.65 -5.01 10.58
C LEU A 62 -6.90 -3.57 11.01
N MET A 63 -7.97 -2.97 10.49
CA MET A 63 -8.44 -1.65 10.89
C MET A 63 -9.77 -1.84 11.62
N TYR A 64 -9.87 -1.30 12.83
CA TYR A 64 -11.12 -1.29 13.58
C TYR A 64 -11.92 -0.05 13.22
N GLU A 65 -13.25 -0.17 13.22
CA GLU A 65 -14.14 0.96 13.14
C GLU A 65 -13.96 1.84 14.40
N PRO A 66 -13.67 3.15 14.24
CA PRO A 66 -13.49 4.03 15.39
C PRO A 66 -14.82 4.47 15.97
N GLU A 67 -14.91 4.50 17.29
CA GLU A 67 -16.03 5.11 18.02
C GLU A 67 -15.80 6.61 18.16
N ILE A 68 -16.69 7.43 17.59
CA ILE A 68 -16.60 8.90 17.66
C ILE A 68 -17.82 9.47 18.36
N ASN A 69 -17.57 10.09 19.52
CA ASN A 69 -18.58 10.73 20.33
C ASN A 69 -18.45 12.25 20.19
N ILE A 70 -19.47 12.88 19.60
CA ILE A 70 -19.52 14.32 19.39
C ILE A 70 -20.16 14.99 20.61
N ASN A 71 -19.52 16.02 21.15
CA ASN A 71 -20.08 16.80 22.25
C ASN A 71 -21.18 17.75 21.73
N GLU A 72 -22.44 17.41 22.03
CA GLU A 72 -23.63 18.16 21.60
C GLU A 72 -23.65 19.60 22.13
N ASP A 73 -23.24 19.82 23.39
CA ASP A 73 -23.22 21.14 24.02
C ASP A 73 -22.21 22.08 23.34
N MET A 74 -21.07 21.54 22.90
CA MET A 74 -20.08 22.30 22.16
C MET A 74 -20.52 22.56 20.72
N MET A 75 -21.18 21.60 20.09
CA MET A 75 -21.73 21.76 18.73
C MET A 75 -22.84 22.80 18.64
N ALA A 76 -23.64 22.97 19.70
CA ALA A 76 -24.69 23.98 19.75
C ALA A 76 -24.13 25.41 19.77
N ARG A 77 -22.88 25.60 20.22
CA ARG A 77 -22.24 26.92 20.34
C ARG A 77 -21.50 27.36 19.08
N LEU A 78 -21.21 26.43 18.17
CA LEU A 78 -20.45 26.69 16.94
C LEU A 78 -21.37 27.21 15.83
N SER A 79 -20.85 28.18 15.08
CA SER A 79 -21.47 28.69 13.85
C SER A 79 -21.42 27.68 12.70
N LEU A 80 -22.20 27.93 11.65
CA LEU A 80 -22.21 27.08 10.45
C LEU A 80 -20.85 27.04 9.73
N GLU A 81 -20.10 28.15 9.73
CA GLU A 81 -18.78 28.23 9.12
C GLU A 81 -17.75 27.38 9.88
N GLU A 82 -17.78 27.42 11.22
CA GLU A 82 -16.92 26.60 12.05
C GLU A 82 -17.24 25.11 11.91
N LYS A 83 -18.53 24.77 11.78
CA LYS A 83 -18.95 23.39 11.49
C LYS A 83 -18.46 22.91 10.13
N GLN A 84 -18.44 23.78 9.12
CA GLN A 84 -17.87 23.47 7.81
C GLN A 84 -16.35 23.26 7.88
N SER A 85 -15.65 24.08 8.67
CA SER A 85 -14.21 23.91 8.93
C SER A 85 -13.90 22.55 9.55
N ILE A 86 -14.73 22.07 10.50
CA ILE A 86 -14.57 20.73 11.08
C ILE A 86 -14.74 19.64 10.02
N VAL A 87 -15.76 19.75 9.16
CA VAL A 87 -15.97 18.78 8.07
C VAL A 87 -14.80 18.77 7.10
N GLU A 88 -14.30 19.95 6.71
CA GLU A 88 -13.20 20.09 5.74
C GLU A 88 -11.84 19.68 6.34
N SER A 89 -11.67 19.79 7.66
CA SER A 89 -10.43 19.37 8.34
C SER A 89 -10.21 17.86 8.29
N SER A 90 -11.26 17.07 8.02
CA SER A 90 -11.18 15.61 7.96
C SER A 90 -10.55 15.14 6.63
N PRO A 91 -9.38 14.46 6.66
CA PRO A 91 -8.71 14.00 5.44
C PRO A 91 -9.56 13.05 4.60
N THR A 92 -10.39 12.25 5.26
CA THR A 92 -11.27 11.24 4.66
C THR A 92 -12.72 11.70 4.58
N LYS A 93 -13.05 12.93 5.01
CA LYS A 93 -14.43 13.46 4.98
C LYS A 93 -15.43 12.54 5.70
N VAL A 94 -15.04 12.06 6.88
CA VAL A 94 -15.89 11.22 7.74
C VAL A 94 -16.96 11.99 8.50
N PHE A 95 -17.02 13.31 8.34
CA PHE A 95 -18.03 14.17 8.96
C PHE A 95 -18.90 14.82 7.90
N ALA A 96 -20.19 14.99 8.18
CA ALA A 96 -21.11 15.71 7.33
C ALA A 96 -22.09 16.52 8.16
N ILE A 97 -22.51 17.68 7.66
CA ILE A 97 -23.59 18.47 8.28
C ILE A 97 -24.93 17.92 7.79
N ASP A 98 -25.82 17.61 8.72
CA ASP A 98 -27.21 17.25 8.42
C ASP A 98 -27.99 18.50 7.96
N PRO A 99 -28.63 18.47 6.78
CA PRO A 99 -29.36 19.61 6.24
C PRO A 99 -30.58 20.03 7.08
N ASN A 100 -31.15 19.12 7.88
CA ASN A 100 -32.36 19.39 8.68
C ASN A 100 -32.00 19.90 10.09
N THR A 101 -30.96 19.35 10.70
CA THR A 101 -30.59 19.64 12.09
C THR A 101 -29.40 20.60 12.23
N GLN A 102 -28.66 20.84 11.14
CA GLN A 102 -27.40 21.61 11.14
C GLN A 102 -26.36 21.08 12.15
N GLN A 103 -26.45 19.80 12.49
CA GLN A 103 -25.51 19.10 13.35
C GLN A 103 -24.50 18.31 12.51
N ILE A 104 -23.29 18.13 13.03
CA ILE A 104 -22.30 17.27 12.42
C ILE A 104 -22.60 15.83 12.82
N ALA A 105 -22.75 14.95 11.84
CA ALA A 105 -22.85 13.52 12.03
C ALA A 105 -21.63 12.82 11.42
N SER A 106 -21.16 11.77 12.08
CA SER A 106 -20.07 10.94 11.57
C SER A 106 -20.60 9.93 10.53
N LYS A 107 -20.03 9.95 9.32
CA LYS A 107 -20.32 9.02 8.21
C LYS A 107 -19.14 8.08 7.98
N TRP A 108 -18.82 7.25 8.96
CA TRP A 108 -17.78 6.23 8.81
C TRP A 108 -18.17 5.09 7.88
N PHE A 109 -19.48 4.83 7.74
CA PHE A 109 -20.02 3.71 6.94
C PHE A 109 -19.87 3.83 5.42
N CYS A 110 -19.43 4.97 4.88
CA CYS A 110 -19.35 5.17 3.41
C CYS A 110 -18.00 4.79 2.78
N PHE A 111 -17.01 4.30 3.54
CA PHE A 111 -15.65 4.02 3.04
C PHE A 111 -15.27 2.53 3.01
N LEU A 112 -16.25 1.63 3.17
CA LEU A 112 -16.11 0.17 2.95
C LEU A 112 -17.02 -0.28 1.82
#